data_AF-A0AAN1KP11-F1
#
_entry.id   AF-A0AAN1KP11-F1
#
_cell.length_a   1.000
_cell.length_b   1.000
_cell.length_c   1.000
_cell.angle_alpha   90.00
_cell.angle_beta   90.00
_cell.angle_gamma   90.00
#
_symmetry.space_group_name_H-M   'P 1'
#
loop_
_entity.id
_entity.type
_entity.pdbx_description
1 polymer ?
#
loop_
_entity_poly.entity_id
_entity_poly.type
_entity_poly.pdbx_seq_one_letter_code
_entity_poly.pdbx_strand_id
1 'polypeptide(L)'
;MGGSSSSRNSTSTKNTSSQNAISGDNLGVALSGIEGSTINATVTDHGSVGKSFDFAGDALDESYEFAKGAMSESLNLVDQNTENSMKFASGALDKFSSSNSENLQMIAGLAGNQAAQNTKNLDKLTELAKFKQDNGQSALNKQQLILMAIIVLVLGFVLFKAVNQ
;
A
#
# COMPACT_ATOMS: atom_id res chain seq x y z
N MET A 1 17.44 -30.09 -38.91
CA MET A 1 17.28 -31.39 -39.61
C MET A 1 16.36 -31.16 -40.80
N GLY A 2 16.88 -31.16 -42.02
CA GLY A 2 16.08 -30.99 -43.24
C GLY A 2 16.37 -32.16 -44.17
N GLY A 3 15.46 -33.13 -44.21
CA GLY A 3 15.56 -34.27 -45.11
C GLY A 3 14.93 -33.94 -46.45
N SER A 4 15.72 -33.87 -47.52
CA SER A 4 15.20 -33.83 -48.88
C SER A 4 14.73 -35.24 -49.27
N SER A 5 13.49 -35.56 -48.94
CA SER A 5 12.88 -36.80 -49.40
C SER A 5 12.35 -36.59 -50.82
N SER A 6 13.04 -37.13 -51.83
CA SER A 6 12.51 -37.20 -53.19
C SER A 6 11.68 -38.48 -53.32
N SER A 7 10.37 -38.39 -53.15
CA SER A 7 9.46 -39.48 -53.46
C SER A 7 9.26 -39.56 -54.97
N ARG A 8 9.71 -40.66 -55.59
CA ARG A 8 9.34 -41.02 -56.97
C ARG A 8 8.25 -42.07 -56.89
N ASN A 9 7.04 -41.70 -57.31
CA ASN A 9 5.94 -42.64 -57.49
C ASN A 9 5.78 -42.89 -59.00
N SER A 10 5.79 -44.16 -59.40
CA SER A 10 5.62 -44.57 -60.81
C SER A 10 4.33 -45.36 -60.91
N THR A 11 3.30 -44.75 -61.48
CA THR A 11 2.00 -45.38 -61.71
C THR A 11 1.84 -45.63 -63.21
N SER A 12 1.69 -46.89 -63.60
CA SER A 12 1.41 -47.28 -64.99
C SER A 12 -0.07 -47.59 -65.14
N THR A 13 -0.77 -46.83 -65.98
CA THR A 13 -2.20 -46.99 -66.22
C THR A 13 -2.45 -47.02 -67.73
N LYS A 14 -3.02 -48.12 -68.24
CA LYS A 14 -3.39 -48.26 -69.65
C LYS A 14 -4.85 -47.86 -69.82
N ASN A 15 -5.10 -46.65 -70.30
CA ASN A 15 -6.45 -46.19 -70.60
C ASN A 15 -6.83 -46.54 -72.04
N THR A 16 -7.78 -47.46 -72.23
CA THR A 16 -8.31 -47.87 -73.55
C THR A 16 -9.62 -47.17 -73.91
N SER A 17 -10.07 -46.20 -73.09
CA SER A 17 -11.29 -45.42 -73.30
C SER A 17 -10.96 -43.93 -73.35
N SER A 18 -11.39 -43.24 -74.41
CA SER A 18 -11.12 -41.81 -74.62
C SER A 18 -11.97 -40.87 -73.74
N GLN A 19 -12.54 -41.38 -72.63
CA GLN A 19 -13.40 -40.61 -71.72
C GLN A 19 -12.72 -40.41 -70.37
N ASN A 20 -12.49 -39.15 -70.01
CA ASN A 20 -12.13 -38.75 -68.64
C ASN A 20 -13.41 -38.36 -67.89
N ALA A 21 -13.80 -39.15 -66.90
CA ALA A 21 -14.80 -38.75 -65.92
C ALA A 21 -14.07 -38.10 -64.73
N ILE A 22 -14.23 -36.78 -64.57
CA ILE A 22 -13.73 -36.04 -63.41
C ILE A 22 -14.93 -35.80 -62.49
N SER A 23 -14.84 -36.28 -61.25
CA SER A 23 -15.86 -36.05 -60.22
C SER A 23 -15.18 -35.65 -58.91
N GLY A 24 -15.68 -34.59 -58.27
CA GLY A 24 -15.07 -33.97 -57.08
C GLY A 24 -14.09 -32.82 -57.41
N ASP A 25 -13.44 -32.28 -56.37
CA ASP A 25 -12.39 -31.26 -56.50
C ASP A 25 -11.08 -31.90 -56.96
N ASN A 26 -10.89 -31.97 -58.29
CA ASN A 26 -9.66 -32.49 -58.87
C ASN A 26 -8.69 -31.32 -59.14
N LEU A 27 -7.75 -31.11 -58.21
CA LEU A 27 -6.69 -30.09 -58.30
C LEU A 27 -5.48 -30.53 -59.15
N GLY A 28 -5.57 -31.71 -59.78
CA GLY A 28 -4.53 -32.27 -60.64
C GLY A 28 -4.75 -32.01 -62.14
N VAL A 29 -3.93 -32.64 -62.99
CA VAL A 29 -4.05 -32.56 -64.46
C VAL A 29 -4.81 -33.77 -64.98
N ALA A 30 -5.90 -33.55 -65.72
CA ALA A 30 -6.67 -34.62 -66.37
C ALA A 30 -6.31 -34.73 -67.85
N LEU A 31 -5.92 -35.94 -68.29
CA LEU A 31 -5.36 -36.20 -69.63
C LEU A 31 -6.19 -37.28 -70.33
N SER A 32 -6.77 -37.00 -71.51
CA SER A 32 -7.62 -37.95 -72.28
C SER A 32 -7.07 -38.14 -73.70
N GLY A 33 -7.28 -39.33 -74.29
CA GLY A 33 -6.92 -39.62 -75.69
C GLY A 33 -5.41 -39.78 -75.96
N ILE A 34 -4.61 -40.08 -74.94
CA ILE A 34 -3.14 -40.11 -74.99
C ILE A 34 -2.57 -41.51 -75.19
N GLU A 35 -3.36 -42.44 -75.73
CA GLU A 35 -2.95 -43.83 -75.98
C GLU A 35 -1.72 -43.86 -76.90
N GLY A 36 -0.67 -44.59 -76.49
CA GLY A 36 0.59 -44.68 -77.23
C GLY A 36 1.49 -43.43 -77.14
N SER A 37 1.11 -42.41 -76.38
CA SER A 37 1.90 -41.18 -76.20
C SER A 37 2.61 -41.16 -74.85
N THR A 38 3.83 -40.59 -74.81
CA THR A 38 4.54 -40.30 -73.55
C THR A 38 4.28 -38.85 -73.15
N ILE A 39 3.68 -38.64 -71.99
CA ILE A 39 3.46 -37.29 -71.43
C ILE A 39 4.53 -37.02 -70.38
N ASN A 40 5.28 -35.94 -70.58
CA ASN A 40 6.18 -35.41 -69.57
C ASN A 40 5.55 -34.15 -68.97
N ALA A 41 4.87 -34.30 -67.82
CA ALA A 41 4.30 -33.18 -67.09
C ALA A 41 5.14 -32.90 -65.84
N THR A 42 5.58 -31.65 -65.69
CA THR A 42 6.26 -31.17 -64.48
C THR A 42 5.32 -30.21 -63.76
N VAL A 43 4.78 -30.64 -62.63
CA VAL A 43 3.97 -29.81 -61.74
C VAL A 43 4.89 -29.22 -60.69
N THR A 44 4.79 -27.91 -60.43
CA THR A 44 5.66 -27.22 -59.46
C THR A 44 4.83 -26.41 -58.47
N ASP A 45 5.10 -26.59 -57.17
CA ASP A 45 4.27 -26.08 -56.07
C ASP A 45 4.68 -24.68 -55.59
N HIS A 46 5.32 -23.87 -56.44
CA HIS A 46 5.92 -22.58 -56.04
C HIS A 46 4.93 -21.63 -55.33
N GLY A 47 3.67 -21.56 -55.79
CA GLY A 47 2.65 -20.72 -55.17
C GLY A 47 2.21 -21.20 -53.78
N SER A 48 2.18 -22.52 -53.57
CA SER A 48 1.83 -23.10 -52.27
C SER A 48 2.92 -22.86 -51.23
N VAL A 49 4.19 -22.96 -51.65
CA VAL A 49 5.35 -22.67 -50.79
C VAL A 49 5.42 -21.19 -50.43
N GLY A 50 5.21 -20.29 -51.39
CA GLY A 50 5.17 -18.84 -51.13
C GLY A 50 4.11 -18.47 -50.09
N LYS A 51 2.86 -18.90 -50.31
CA LYS A 51 1.77 -18.68 -49.34
C LYS A 51 2.03 -19.29 -47.97
N SER A 52 2.78 -20.39 -47.90
CA SER A 52 3.16 -21.01 -46.62
C SER A 52 4.17 -20.16 -45.85
N PHE A 53 5.10 -19.50 -46.55
CA PHE A 53 6.02 -18.55 -45.94
C PHE A 53 5.31 -17.26 -45.52
N ASP A 54 4.40 -16.73 -46.33
CA ASP A 54 3.61 -15.56 -45.98
C ASP A 54 2.78 -15.82 -44.72
N PHE A 55 2.07 -16.96 -44.67
CA PHE A 55 1.33 -17.39 -43.48
C PHE A 55 2.23 -17.54 -42.25
N ALA A 56 3.41 -18.13 -42.41
CA ALA A 56 4.37 -18.26 -41.31
C ALA A 56 4.88 -16.89 -40.82
N GLY A 57 5.10 -15.94 -41.73
CA GLY A 57 5.46 -14.56 -41.42
C GLY A 57 4.36 -13.86 -40.63
N ASP A 58 3.14 -13.87 -41.15
CA ASP A 58 1.98 -13.25 -40.50
C ASP A 58 1.72 -13.84 -39.10
N ALA A 59 1.85 -15.16 -38.95
CA ALA A 59 1.69 -15.82 -37.65
C ALA A 59 2.77 -15.44 -36.65
N LEU A 60 4.02 -15.23 -37.11
CA LEU A 60 5.12 -14.79 -36.25
C LEU A 60 4.96 -13.32 -35.84
N ASP A 61 4.56 -12.45 -36.77
CA ASP A 61 4.30 -11.04 -36.50
C ASP A 61 3.16 -10.86 -35.50
N GLU A 62 2.05 -11.58 -35.69
CA GLU A 62 0.92 -11.55 -34.75
C GLU A 62 1.34 -12.09 -33.37
N SER A 63 2.12 -13.17 -33.32
CA SER A 63 2.65 -13.70 -32.07
C SER A 63 3.58 -12.71 -31.36
N TYR A 64 4.36 -11.94 -32.12
CA TYR A 64 5.26 -10.93 -31.56
C TYR A 64 4.48 -9.72 -31.01
N GLU A 65 3.51 -9.20 -31.76
CA GLU A 65 2.66 -8.10 -31.31
C GLU A 65 1.81 -8.50 -30.09
N PHE A 66 1.27 -9.73 -30.06
CA PHE A 66 0.61 -10.27 -28.88
C PHE A 66 1.54 -10.30 -27.66
N ALA A 67 2.76 -10.84 -27.81
CA ALA A 67 3.73 -10.92 -26.72
C ALA A 67 4.12 -9.53 -26.21
N LYS A 68 4.33 -8.57 -27.12
CA LYS A 68 4.64 -7.17 -26.79
C LYS A 68 3.49 -6.48 -26.07
N GLY A 69 2.25 -6.67 -26.53
CA GLY A 69 1.05 -6.15 -25.87
C GLY A 69 0.88 -6.71 -24.46
N ALA A 70 0.99 -8.03 -24.30
CA ALA A 70 0.92 -8.70 -23.00
C ALA A 70 2.02 -8.23 -22.03
N MET A 71 3.25 -8.07 -22.52
CA MET A 71 4.36 -7.58 -21.71
C MET A 71 4.17 -6.12 -21.30
N SER A 72 3.72 -5.26 -22.22
CA SER A 72 3.45 -3.86 -21.93
C SER A 72 2.34 -3.69 -20.88
N GLU A 73 1.26 -4.47 -20.99
CA GLU A 73 0.17 -4.45 -20.02
C GLU A 73 0.65 -4.97 -18.65
N SER A 74 1.45 -6.05 -18.64
CA SER A 74 2.05 -6.56 -17.41
C SER A 74 2.94 -5.53 -16.71
N LEU A 75 3.75 -4.78 -17.46
CA LEU A 75 4.59 -3.72 -16.88
C LEU A 75 3.74 -2.58 -16.32
N ASN A 76 2.68 -2.17 -17.03
CA ASN A 76 1.75 -1.15 -16.56
C ASN A 76 1.05 -1.56 -15.25
N LEU A 77 0.62 -2.83 -15.14
CA LEU A 77 0.05 -3.37 -13.91
C LEU A 77 1.05 -3.37 -12.75
N VAL A 78 2.32 -3.68 -13.00
CA VAL A 78 3.39 -3.62 -11.98
C VAL A 78 3.61 -2.18 -11.52
N ASP A 79 3.67 -1.22 -12.44
CA ASP A 79 3.85 0.19 -12.11
C ASP A 79 2.68 0.72 -11.28
N GLN A 80 1.44 0.45 -11.71
CA GLN A 80 0.24 0.86 -10.97
C GLN A 80 0.16 0.21 -9.58
N ASN A 81 0.49 -1.08 -9.47
CA ASN A 81 0.48 -1.78 -8.18
C ASN A 81 1.55 -1.22 -7.24
N THR A 82 2.74 -0.93 -7.76
CA THR A 82 3.84 -0.34 -7.01
C THR A 82 3.47 1.06 -6.53
N GLU A 83 2.90 1.91 -7.39
CA GLU A 83 2.44 3.25 -7.03
C GLU A 83 1.35 3.19 -5.96
N ASN A 84 0.35 2.33 -6.12
CA ASN A 84 -0.73 2.15 -5.15
C ASN A 84 -0.20 1.65 -3.81
N SER A 85 0.74 0.71 -3.81
CA SER A 85 1.38 0.19 -2.61
C SER A 85 2.17 1.29 -1.88
N MET A 86 2.90 2.13 -2.61
CA MET A 86 3.61 3.28 -2.04
C MET A 86 2.65 4.32 -1.46
N LYS A 87 1.56 4.66 -2.17
CA LYS A 87 0.52 5.58 -1.67
C LYS A 87 -0.15 5.04 -0.42
N PHE A 88 -0.48 3.75 -0.38
CA PHE A 88 -1.05 3.09 0.79
C PHE A 88 -0.08 3.14 1.98
N ALA A 89 1.20 2.79 1.75
CA ALA A 89 2.23 2.85 2.79
C ALA A 89 2.42 4.27 3.32
N SER A 90 2.51 5.26 2.44
CA SER A 90 2.62 6.68 2.82
C SER A 90 1.41 7.13 3.63
N GLY A 91 0.19 6.85 3.17
CA GLY A 91 -1.03 7.22 3.89
C GLY A 91 -1.15 6.54 5.25
N ALA A 92 -0.71 5.28 5.37
CA ALA A 92 -0.65 4.57 6.65
C ALA A 92 0.38 5.20 7.61
N LEU A 93 1.57 5.54 7.10
CA LEU A 93 2.62 6.25 7.85
C LEU A 93 2.16 7.63 8.31
N ASP A 94 1.53 8.41 7.43
CA ASP A 94 1.00 9.74 7.76
C ASP A 94 -0.07 9.65 8.84
N LYS A 95 -1.00 8.70 8.73
CA LYS A 95 -2.04 8.47 9.73
C LYS A 95 -1.47 8.01 11.07
N PHE A 96 -0.49 7.12 11.05
CA PHE A 96 0.20 6.67 12.25
C PHE A 96 0.98 7.81 12.91
N SER A 97 1.72 8.58 12.13
CA SER A 97 2.48 9.75 12.60
C SER A 97 1.57 10.80 13.21
N SER A 98 0.47 11.15 12.52
CA SER A 98 -0.52 12.11 13.02
C SER A 98 -1.17 11.63 14.32
N SER A 99 -1.61 10.37 14.37
CA SER A 99 -2.21 9.81 15.58
C SER A 99 -1.22 9.74 16.74
N ASN A 100 0.03 9.37 16.47
CA ASN A 100 1.07 9.34 17.49
C ASN A 100 1.42 10.74 18.00
N SER A 101 1.49 11.74 17.11
CA SER A 101 1.69 13.14 17.48
C SER A 101 0.55 13.66 18.36
N GLU A 102 -0.70 13.35 18.00
CA GLU A 102 -1.88 13.72 18.80
C GLU A 102 -1.86 13.05 20.17
N ASN A 103 -1.56 11.75 20.23
CA ASN A 103 -1.42 11.02 21.49
C ASN A 103 -0.29 11.60 22.35
N LEU A 104 0.86 11.92 21.78
CA LEU A 104 1.97 12.56 22.50
C LEU A 104 1.59 13.94 23.00
N GLN A 105 0.88 14.74 22.21
CA GLN A 105 0.40 16.05 22.61
C GLN A 105 -0.64 15.95 23.73
N MET A 106 -1.53 14.96 23.68
CA MET A 106 -2.49 14.68 24.74
C MET A 106 -1.78 14.23 26.02
N ILE A 107 -0.81 13.32 25.93
CA ILE A 107 0.00 12.87 27.07
C ILE A 107 0.79 14.04 27.66
N ALA A 108 1.43 14.86 26.83
CA ALA A 108 2.15 16.05 27.27
C ALA A 108 1.21 17.06 27.96
N GLY A 109 0.01 17.25 27.41
CA GLY A 109 -1.04 18.08 28.02
C GLY A 109 -1.50 17.54 29.37
N LEU A 110 -1.81 16.24 29.45
CA LEU A 110 -2.17 15.55 30.69
C LEU A 110 -1.06 15.62 31.73
N ALA A 111 0.18 15.33 31.34
CA ALA A 111 1.35 15.40 32.22
C ALA A 111 1.60 16.83 32.72
N GLY A 112 1.49 17.82 31.84
CA GLY A 112 1.60 19.23 32.23
C GLY A 112 0.49 19.66 33.19
N ASN A 113 -0.75 19.22 32.95
CA ASN A 113 -1.89 19.52 33.81
C ASN A 113 -1.78 18.78 35.16
N GLN A 114 -1.28 17.54 35.16
CA GLN A 114 -1.00 16.77 36.37
C GLN A 114 0.16 17.37 37.18
N ALA A 115 1.22 17.85 36.52
CA ALA A 115 2.31 18.56 37.16
C ALA A 115 1.80 19.87 37.80
N ALA A 116 1.02 20.67 37.07
CA ALA A 116 0.43 21.90 37.59
C ALA A 116 -0.52 21.66 38.77
N GLN A 117 -1.33 20.60 38.71
CA GLN A 117 -2.20 20.19 39.82
C GLN A 117 -1.38 19.69 41.01
N ASN A 118 -0.33 18.91 40.78
CA ASN A 118 0.57 18.47 41.85
C ASN A 118 1.30 19.64 42.51
N THR A 119 1.78 20.64 41.76
CA THR A 119 2.37 21.87 42.31
C THR A 119 1.37 22.61 43.19
N LYS A 120 0.13 22.81 42.71
CA LYS A 120 -0.93 23.46 43.50
C LYS A 120 -1.26 22.68 44.78
N ASN A 121 -1.30 21.35 44.71
CA ASN A 121 -1.53 20.50 45.88
C ASN A 121 -0.37 20.58 46.87
N LEU A 122 0.88 20.56 46.38
CA LEU A 122 2.08 20.74 47.21
C LEU A 122 2.13 22.13 47.83
N ASP A 123 1.76 23.19 47.11
CA ASP A 123 1.69 24.55 47.65
C ASP A 123 0.68 24.64 48.78
N LYS A 124 -0.54 24.11 48.60
CA LYS A 124 -1.55 24.04 49.66
C LYS A 124 -1.07 23.21 50.86
N LEU A 125 -0.38 22.10 50.63
CA LEU A 125 0.20 21.30 51.72
C LEU A 125 1.30 22.06 52.44
N THR A 126 2.14 22.80 51.72
CA THR A 126 3.20 23.64 52.28
C THR A 126 2.62 24.81 53.07
N GLU A 127 1.55 25.43 52.56
CA GLU A 127 0.80 26.48 53.26
C GLU A 127 0.14 25.95 54.52
N LEU A 128 -0.51 24.78 54.47
CA LEU A 128 -1.06 24.09 55.65
C LEU A 128 0.04 23.72 56.65
N ALA A 129 1.20 23.26 56.18
CA ALA A 129 2.35 22.94 57.03
C ALA A 129 2.92 24.20 57.69
N LYS A 130 3.09 25.30 56.94
CA LYS A 130 3.51 26.61 57.49
C LYS A 130 2.48 27.15 58.47
N PHE A 131 1.18 27.07 58.17
CA PHE A 131 0.11 27.49 59.08
C PHE A 131 0.10 26.66 60.36
N LYS A 132 0.34 25.34 60.28
CA LYS A 132 0.51 24.47 61.46
C LYS A 132 1.84 24.70 62.18
N GLN A 133 2.89 25.15 61.50
CA GLN A 133 4.19 25.47 62.08
C GLN A 133 4.14 26.82 62.81
N ASP A 134 3.53 27.84 62.21
CA ASP A 134 3.22 29.13 62.85
C ASP A 134 2.06 29.03 63.85
N ASN A 135 1.31 27.92 63.76
CA ASN A 135 0.42 27.30 64.74
C ASN A 135 -0.57 28.25 65.43
N GLY A 136 -1.05 29.30 64.75
CA GLY A 136 -1.94 30.32 65.36
C GLY A 136 -1.37 30.99 66.62
N GLN A 137 -0.12 30.70 67.00
CA GLN A 137 0.48 31.11 68.26
C GLN A 137 0.84 32.58 68.21
N SER A 138 1.17 33.15 67.05
CA SER A 138 1.46 34.59 66.97
C SER A 138 0.22 35.45 67.26
N ALA A 139 -0.96 35.02 66.81
CA ALA A 139 -2.21 35.73 67.06
C ALA A 139 -2.71 35.49 68.51
N LEU A 140 -2.69 34.24 68.97
CA LEU A 140 -3.07 33.89 70.35
C LEU A 140 -2.12 34.49 71.39
N ASN A 141 -0.80 34.48 71.16
CA ASN A 141 0.16 35.11 72.08
C ASN A 141 -0.02 36.63 72.12
N LYS A 142 -0.28 37.31 70.98
CA LYS A 142 -0.54 38.76 71.00
C LYS A 142 -1.82 39.09 71.78
N GLN A 143 -2.89 38.35 71.54
CA GLN A 143 -4.17 38.59 72.20
C GLN A 143 -4.13 38.21 73.69
N GLN A 144 -3.43 37.13 74.05
CA GLN A 144 -3.22 36.70 75.43
C GLN A 144 -2.27 37.64 76.19
N LEU A 145 -1.25 38.19 75.54
CA LEU A 145 -0.34 39.18 76.13
C LEU A 145 -1.04 40.52 76.39
N ILE A 146 -1.90 40.96 75.46
CA ILE A 146 -2.77 42.13 75.68
C ILE A 146 -3.74 41.88 76.84
N LEU A 147 -4.35 40.69 76.91
CA LEU A 147 -5.28 40.36 78.00
C LEU A 147 -4.56 40.31 79.36
N MET A 148 -3.37 39.74 79.44
CA MET A 148 -2.53 39.76 80.65
C MET A 148 -2.14 41.17 81.08
N ALA A 149 -1.77 42.05 80.14
CA ALA A 149 -1.45 43.44 80.44
C ALA A 149 -2.64 44.20 81.05
N ILE A 150 -3.85 43.95 80.55
CA ILE A 150 -5.08 44.53 81.10
C ILE A 150 -5.33 44.03 82.53
N ILE A 151 -5.18 42.73 82.78
CA ILE A 151 -5.37 42.14 84.12
C ILE A 151 -4.39 42.76 85.14
N VAL A 152 -3.12 42.91 84.77
CA VAL A 152 -2.11 43.53 85.64
C VAL A 152 -2.43 44.99 85.93
N LEU A 153 -2.89 45.76 84.93
CA LEU A 153 -3.30 47.16 85.13
C LEU A 153 -4.51 47.27 86.08
N VAL A 154 -5.50 46.41 85.92
CA VAL A 154 -6.70 46.42 86.79
C VAL A 154 -6.33 46.01 88.22
N LEU A 155 -5.52 44.97 88.41
CA LEU A 155 -5.05 44.56 89.74
C LEU A 155 -4.18 45.63 90.40
N GLY A 156 -3.29 46.27 89.64
CA GLY A 156 -2.46 47.38 90.12
C GLY A 156 -3.32 48.58 90.55
N PHE A 157 -4.36 48.91 89.78
CA PHE A 157 -5.29 49.97 90.12
C PHE A 157 -6.10 49.65 91.39
N VAL A 158 -6.62 48.41 91.51
CA VAL A 158 -7.38 47.97 92.69
C VAL A 158 -6.50 47.98 93.94
N LEU A 159 -5.27 47.48 93.86
CA LEU A 159 -4.32 47.52 94.98
C LEU A 159 -3.94 48.95 95.36
N PHE A 160 -3.70 49.83 94.39
CA PHE A 160 -3.43 51.25 94.65
C PHE A 160 -4.62 51.95 95.33
N LYS A 161 -5.86 51.63 94.90
CA LYS A 161 -7.09 52.13 95.53
C LYS A 161 -7.31 51.57 96.94
N ALA A 162 -6.91 50.33 97.21
CA ALA A 162 -7.03 49.69 98.50
C ALA A 162 -5.97 50.14 99.51
N VAL A 163 -4.77 50.54 99.05
CA VAL A 163 -3.70 51.09 99.91
C VAL A 163 -3.93 52.57 100.25
N ASN A 164 -4.69 53.30 99.43
CA ASN A 164 -5.04 54.71 99.63
C ASN A 164 -6.44 54.94 100.25
N GLN A 165 -7.02 53.93 100.90
CA GLN A 165 -8.19 54.03 101.80
C GLN A 165 -7.78 53.70 103.23
#